data_AF-A0A0S7Z196-F1
#
_entry.id   AF-A0A0S7Z196-F1
#
_cell.length_a   1.000
_cell.length_b   1.000
_cell.length_c   1.000
_cell.angle_alpha   90.00
_cell.angle_beta   90.00
_cell.angle_gamma   90.00
#
_symmetry.space_group_name_H-M   'P 1'
#
loop_
_entity.id
_entity.type
_entity.pdbx_description
1 polymer ?
#
loop_
_entity_poly.entity_id
_entity_poly.type
_entity_poly.pdbx_seq_one_letter_code
_entity_poly.pdbx_strand_id
1 'polypeptide(L)'
;LATLGLARAPELPLNAVIALSILFLGPEIVRVWRGRTSFTIQHPWVVAFVFGLLHGFGFASGLTAMGLPQSEIPLALLFFNVGVEVGQIAFVFLVLGLVRSFHALEIRWPAWARMAPGYVVGTLGAFWFIQRTAILMGWI
;
A
#
# COMPACT_ATOMS: atom_id res chain seq x y z
N LEU A 1 -11.29 -5.41 -16.26
CA LEU A 1 -11.87 -4.05 -16.41
C LEU A 1 -10.89 -3.08 -17.05
N ALA A 2 -9.66 -2.91 -16.52
CA ALA A 2 -8.57 -2.23 -17.24
C ALA A 2 -8.09 -3.00 -18.49
N THR A 3 -8.06 -4.34 -18.40
CA THR A 3 -7.66 -5.26 -19.49
C THR A 3 -8.64 -5.33 -20.67
N LEU A 4 -9.85 -4.79 -20.54
CA LEU A 4 -10.90 -4.86 -21.57
C LEU A 4 -11.16 -3.50 -22.26
N GLY A 5 -10.33 -2.48 -22.00
CA GLY A 5 -10.50 -1.15 -22.58
C GLY A 5 -11.76 -0.38 -22.11
N LEU A 6 -12.52 -0.93 -21.16
CA LEU A 6 -13.82 -0.39 -20.73
C LEU A 6 -13.73 0.70 -19.64
N ALA A 7 -12.57 0.90 -19.01
CA ALA A 7 -12.37 2.00 -18.07
C ALA A 7 -10.93 2.53 -18.14
N ARG A 8 -10.76 3.72 -18.71
CA ARG A 8 -9.57 4.55 -18.48
C ARG A 8 -9.88 5.44 -17.30
N ALA A 9 -9.40 5.10 -16.10
CA ALA A 9 -9.49 6.05 -15.00
C ALA A 9 -8.43 7.14 -15.25
N PRO A 10 -8.74 8.42 -15.04
CA PRO A 10 -7.73 9.47 -15.16
C PRO A 10 -6.60 9.21 -14.15
N GLU A 11 -5.34 9.30 -14.60
CA GLU A 11 -4.17 8.90 -13.80
C GLU A 11 -3.99 9.76 -12.55
N LEU A 12 -4.26 11.06 -12.64
CA LEU A 12 -4.06 12.00 -11.54
C LEU A 12 -4.98 11.70 -10.34
N PRO A 13 -6.32 11.59 -10.49
CA PRO A 13 -7.22 11.15 -9.42
C PRO A 13 -6.88 9.76 -8.88
N LEU A 14 -6.53 8.81 -9.75
CA LEU A 14 -6.17 7.45 -9.36
C LEU A 14 -4.97 7.44 -8.42
N ASN A 15 -3.90 8.16 -8.79
CA ASN A 15 -2.69 8.26 -7.95
C ASN A 15 -2.98 8.96 -6.62
N ALA A 16 -3.87 9.96 -6.59
CA ALA A 16 -4.30 10.58 -5.35
C ALA A 16 -5.07 9.59 -4.45
N VAL A 17 -5.96 8.77 -5.02
CA VAL A 17 -6.70 7.74 -4.26
C VAL A 17 -5.76 6.63 -3.75
N ILE A 18 -4.77 6.22 -4.55
CA ILE A 18 -3.73 5.28 -4.11
C ILE A 18 -2.95 5.86 -2.93
N ALA A 19 -2.52 7.13 -2.99
CA ALA A 19 -1.83 7.79 -1.88
C ALA A 19 -2.73 7.91 -0.64
N LEU A 20 -4.03 8.20 -0.83
CA LEU A 20 -5.02 8.23 0.24
C LEU A 20 -5.16 6.87 0.94
N SER A 21 -5.07 5.77 0.21
CA SER A 21 -5.11 4.42 0.79
C SER A 21 -3.93 4.15 1.74
N ILE A 22 -2.74 4.69 1.44
CA ILE A 22 -1.55 4.60 2.29
C ILE A 22 -1.70 5.48 3.52
N LEU A 23 -2.15 6.73 3.31
CA LEU A 23 -2.46 7.66 4.40
C LEU A 23 -3.47 7.04 5.38
N PHE A 24 -4.52 6.41 4.86
CA PHE A 24 -5.58 5.78 5.65
C PHE A 24 -5.05 4.71 6.62
N LEU A 25 -3.99 3.98 6.25
CA LEU A 25 -3.42 2.92 7.09
C LEU A 25 -2.73 3.47 8.35
N GLY A 26 -2.14 4.68 8.30
CA GLY A 26 -1.47 5.29 9.44
C GLY A 26 -2.36 5.43 10.69
N PRO A 27 -3.52 6.12 10.60
CA PRO A 27 -4.49 6.22 11.68
C PRO A 27 -5.05 4.86 12.14
N GLU A 28 -5.23 3.92 11.22
CA GLU A 28 -5.70 2.57 11.56
C GLU A 28 -4.69 1.81 12.43
N ILE A 29 -3.39 1.91 12.12
CA ILE A 29 -2.31 1.37 12.96
C ILE A 29 -2.35 2.00 14.36
N VAL A 30 -2.55 3.33 14.46
CA VAL A 30 -2.66 4.02 15.76
C VAL A 30 -3.90 3.57 16.54
N ARG A 31 -5.03 3.28 15.87
CA ARG A 31 -6.24 2.73 16.51
C ARG A 31 -5.96 1.37 17.15
N VAL A 32 -5.24 0.49 16.45
CA VAL A 32 -4.81 -0.82 16.99
C VAL A 32 -4.01 -0.63 18.28
N TRP A 33 -3.03 0.28 18.30
CA TRP A 33 -2.23 0.54 19.50
C TRP A 33 -3.03 1.08 20.69
N ARG A 34 -4.11 1.81 20.42
CA ARG A 34 -5.03 2.33 21.45
C ARG A 34 -6.07 1.31 21.90
N GLY A 35 -6.00 0.06 21.44
CA GLY A 35 -6.99 -0.98 21.73
C GLY A 35 -8.37 -0.69 21.14
N ARG A 36 -8.44 0.15 20.09
CA ARG A 36 -9.69 0.49 19.42
C ARG A 36 -9.87 -0.42 18.20
N THR A 37 -11.12 -0.62 17.82
CA THR A 37 -11.49 -1.37 16.62
C THR A 37 -12.00 -0.43 15.53
N SER A 38 -12.04 -0.95 14.31
CA SER A 38 -12.59 -0.28 13.12
C SER A 38 -13.07 -1.36 12.15
N PHE A 39 -13.73 -0.97 11.06
CA PHE A 39 -14.05 -1.92 10.00
C PHE A 39 -12.78 -2.55 9.39
N THR A 40 -11.75 -1.75 9.12
CA THR A 40 -10.47 -2.19 8.55
C THR A 40 -9.77 -3.22 9.42
N ILE A 41 -9.78 -3.02 10.75
CA ILE A 41 -9.13 -3.93 11.70
C ILE A 41 -9.92 -5.24 11.80
N GLN A 42 -11.25 -5.18 11.73
CA GLN A 42 -12.12 -6.35 11.83
C GLN A 42 -12.20 -7.15 10.52
N HIS A 43 -12.07 -6.49 9.38
CA HIS A 43 -12.18 -7.08 8.04
C HIS A 43 -10.98 -6.70 7.16
N PRO A 44 -9.74 -7.01 7.57
CA PRO A 44 -8.53 -6.59 6.87
C PRO A 44 -8.45 -7.14 5.45
N TRP A 45 -9.01 -8.33 5.20
CA TRP A 45 -9.06 -8.95 3.88
C TRP A 45 -9.86 -8.14 2.85
N VAL A 46 -10.96 -7.48 3.28
CA VAL A 46 -11.77 -6.62 2.41
C VAL A 46 -10.95 -5.42 1.98
N VAL A 47 -10.28 -4.78 2.94
CA VAL A 47 -9.48 -3.59 2.66
C VAL A 47 -8.26 -3.93 1.81
N ALA A 48 -7.59 -5.04 2.10
CA ALA A 48 -6.48 -5.55 1.29
C ALA A 48 -6.92 -5.82 -0.16
N PHE A 49 -8.10 -6.43 -0.36
CA PHE A 49 -8.65 -6.68 -1.69
C PHE A 49 -8.96 -5.37 -2.44
N VAL A 50 -9.66 -4.43 -1.80
CA VAL A 50 -10.02 -3.14 -2.42
C VAL A 50 -8.78 -2.31 -2.74
N PHE A 51 -7.83 -2.21 -1.82
CA PHE A 51 -6.57 -1.49 -2.06
C PHE A 51 -5.73 -2.21 -3.11
N GLY A 52 -5.67 -3.54 -3.08
CA GLY A 52 -5.00 -4.34 -4.11
C GLY A 52 -5.57 -4.08 -5.51
N LEU A 53 -6.89 -4.00 -5.65
CA LEU A 53 -7.53 -3.63 -6.93
C LEU A 53 -7.17 -2.22 -7.39
N LEU A 54 -7.18 -1.23 -6.48
CA LEU A 54 -6.80 0.15 -6.79
C LEU A 54 -5.34 0.24 -7.26
N HIS A 55 -4.43 -0.43 -6.54
CA HIS A 55 -3.00 -0.45 -6.87
C HIS A 55 -2.74 -1.21 -8.18
N GLY A 56 -3.39 -2.35 -8.40
CA GLY A 56 -3.30 -3.11 -9.65
C GLY A 56 -3.79 -2.30 -10.86
N PHE A 57 -4.84 -1.49 -10.68
CA PHE A 57 -5.32 -0.57 -11.71
C PHE A 57 -4.31 0.58 -11.97
N GLY A 58 -3.71 1.14 -10.92
CA GLY A 58 -2.59 2.09 -10.99
C GLY A 58 -1.41 1.57 -11.79
N PHE A 59 -0.96 0.37 -11.45
CA PHE A 59 0.16 -0.29 -12.12
C PHE A 59 -0.15 -0.59 -13.60
N ALA A 60 -1.34 -1.12 -13.91
CA ALA A 60 -1.74 -1.39 -15.29
C ALA A 60 -1.81 -0.13 -16.14
N SER A 61 -2.33 0.97 -15.59
CA SER A 61 -2.36 2.28 -16.25
C SER A 61 -0.93 2.78 -16.53
N GLY A 62 -0.04 2.68 -15.54
CA GLY A 62 1.37 3.05 -15.69
C GLY A 62 2.12 2.22 -16.74
N LEU A 63 1.90 0.91 -16.81
CA LEU A 63 2.47 0.04 -17.85
C LEU A 63 1.99 0.44 -19.25
N THR A 64 0.70 0.77 -19.38
CA THR A 64 0.13 1.24 -20.65
C THR A 64 0.74 2.58 -21.07
N ALA A 65 0.92 3.51 -20.12
CA ALA A 65 1.57 4.80 -20.37
C ALA A 65 3.05 4.68 -20.77
N MET A 66 3.74 3.64 -20.28
CA MET A 66 5.11 3.29 -20.70
C MET A 66 5.19 2.59 -22.07
N GLY A 67 4.06 2.35 -22.73
CA GLY A 67 4.00 1.76 -24.08
C GLY A 67 3.94 0.24 -24.13
N LEU A 68 3.67 -0.44 -23.00
CA LEU A 68 3.55 -1.89 -22.98
C LEU A 68 2.31 -2.34 -23.79
N PRO A 69 2.43 -3.36 -24.68
CA PRO A 69 1.29 -3.89 -25.42
C PRO A 69 0.19 -4.41 -24.49
N GLN A 70 -1.08 -4.16 -24.82
CA GLN A 70 -2.20 -4.58 -23.98
C GLN A 70 -2.28 -6.10 -23.77
N SER A 71 -1.80 -6.89 -24.73
CA SER A 71 -1.71 -8.35 -24.65
C SER A 71 -0.73 -8.83 -23.57
N GLU A 72 0.26 -8.02 -23.21
CA GLU A 72 1.30 -8.37 -22.22
C GLU A 72 0.93 -7.92 -20.80
N ILE A 73 -0.01 -6.97 -20.66
CA ILE A 73 -0.45 -6.46 -19.35
C ILE A 73 -0.92 -7.57 -18.40
N PRO A 74 -1.73 -8.56 -18.80
CA PRO A 74 -2.15 -9.63 -17.89
C PRO A 74 -0.97 -10.45 -17.34
N LEU A 75 0.02 -10.74 -18.19
CA LEU A 75 1.20 -11.50 -17.80
C LEU A 75 2.09 -10.67 -16.87
N ALA A 76 2.29 -9.39 -17.18
CA ALA A 76 3.02 -8.46 -16.33
C ALA A 76 2.36 -8.30 -14.96
N LEU A 77 1.03 -8.19 -14.92
CA LEU A 77 0.26 -8.15 -13.68
C LEU A 77 0.39 -9.45 -12.87
N LEU A 78 0.36 -10.61 -13.53
CA LEU A 78 0.53 -11.90 -12.85
C LEU A 78 1.90 -11.98 -12.15
N PHE A 79 2.99 -11.72 -12.88
CA PHE A 79 4.33 -11.76 -12.30
C PHE A 79 4.57 -10.67 -11.26
N PHE A 80 3.99 -9.48 -11.44
CA PHE A 80 4.02 -8.45 -10.43
C PHE A 80 3.35 -8.92 -9.13
N ASN A 81 2.14 -9.50 -9.20
CA ASN A 81 1.44 -9.99 -8.01
C ASN A 81 2.21 -11.15 -7.34
N VAL A 82 2.75 -12.09 -8.10
CA VAL A 82 3.60 -13.17 -7.56
C VAL A 82 4.82 -12.59 -6.86
N GLY A 83 5.49 -11.60 -7.47
CA GLY A 83 6.63 -10.92 -6.86
C GLY A 83 6.25 -10.19 -5.57
N VAL A 84 5.09 -9.52 -5.53
CA VAL A 84 4.57 -8.86 -4.33
C VAL A 84 4.28 -9.86 -3.22
N GLU A 85 3.59 -10.96 -3.53
CA GLU A 85 3.25 -12.01 -2.55
C GLU A 85 4.52 -12.63 -1.95
N VAL A 86 5.51 -12.96 -2.80
CA VAL A 86 6.81 -13.48 -2.34
C VAL A 86 7.53 -12.45 -1.46
N GLY A 87 7.54 -11.18 -1.87
CA GLY A 87 8.15 -10.10 -1.08
C GLY A 87 7.48 -9.90 0.27
N GLN A 88 6.15 -9.96 0.34
CA GLN A 88 5.38 -9.86 1.57
C GLN A 88 5.65 -11.03 2.52
N ILE A 89 5.64 -12.26 2.01
CA ILE A 89 5.96 -13.45 2.80
C ILE A 89 7.39 -13.37 3.35
N ALA A 90 8.36 -13.02 2.50
CA ALA A 90 9.76 -12.84 2.91
C ALA A 90 9.90 -11.75 3.98
N PHE A 91 9.20 -10.63 3.82
CA PHE A 91 9.18 -9.55 4.81
C PHE A 91 8.59 -10.00 6.15
N VAL A 92 7.48 -10.75 6.15
CA VAL A 92 6.89 -11.31 7.38
C VAL A 92 7.89 -12.23 8.08
N PHE A 93 8.53 -13.14 7.36
CA PHE A 93 9.54 -14.03 7.95
C PHE A 93 10.73 -13.26 8.53
N LEU A 94 11.20 -12.22 7.84
CA LEU A 94 12.27 -11.36 8.33
C LEU A 94 11.86 -10.66 9.64
N VAL A 95 10.68 -10.04 9.69
CA VAL A 95 10.19 -9.34 10.89
C VAL A 95 10.02 -10.31 12.05
N LEU A 96 9.41 -11.48 11.82
CA LEU A 96 9.24 -12.51 12.86
C LEU A 96 10.60 -13.03 13.35
N GLY A 97 11.54 -13.27 12.45
CA GLY A 97 12.92 -13.68 12.79
C GLY A 97 13.63 -12.63 13.65
N LEU A 98 13.53 -11.35 13.29
CA LEU A 98 14.07 -10.24 14.08
C LEU A 98 13.44 -10.18 15.47
N VAL A 99 12.11 -10.22 15.57
CA VAL A 99 11.39 -10.23 16.85
C VAL A 99 11.84 -11.42 17.71
N ARG A 100 11.94 -12.61 17.14
CA ARG A 100 12.37 -13.82 17.84
C ARG A 100 13.82 -13.73 18.32
N SER A 101 14.70 -13.15 17.51
CA SER A 101 16.12 -12.96 17.81
C SER A 101 16.31 -11.95 18.94
N PHE A 102 15.61 -10.81 18.88
CA PHE A 102 15.68 -9.80 19.94
C PHE A 102 15.11 -10.30 21.26
N HIS A 103 14.06 -11.11 21.23
CA HIS A 103 13.56 -11.76 22.43
C HIS A 103 14.57 -12.76 23.01
N ALA A 104 15.28 -13.52 22.16
CA ALA A 104 16.30 -14.46 22.63
C ALA A 104 17.55 -13.76 23.20
N LEU A 105 17.87 -12.57 22.70
CA LEU A 105 19.00 -11.75 23.15
C LEU A 105 18.63 -10.77 24.29
N GLU A 106 17.41 -10.84 24.81
CA GLU A 106 16.87 -9.92 25.83
C GLU A 106 16.94 -8.42 25.46
N ILE A 107 16.99 -8.12 24.16
CA ILE A 107 17.05 -6.75 23.63
C ILE A 107 15.67 -6.11 23.78
N ARG A 108 15.57 -5.15 24.71
CA ARG A 108 14.34 -4.39 24.94
C ARG A 108 14.24 -3.22 23.96
N TRP A 109 13.28 -3.31 23.05
CA TRP A 109 13.00 -2.22 22.14
C TRP A 109 12.31 -1.05 22.87
N PRO A 110 12.73 0.19 22.61
CA PRO A 110 12.05 1.35 23.15
C PRO A 110 10.64 1.46 22.55
N ALA A 111 9.70 2.00 23.33
CA ALA A 111 8.30 2.07 22.93
C ALA A 111 8.10 2.81 21.59
N TRP A 112 8.92 3.84 21.31
CA TRP A 112 8.85 4.60 20.05
C TRP A 112 9.13 3.74 18.81
N ALA A 113 9.95 2.71 18.91
CA ALA A 113 10.30 1.88 17.77
C ALA A 113 9.11 1.01 17.32
N ARG A 114 8.25 0.60 18.25
CA ARG A 114 6.96 -0.04 17.92
C ARG A 114 6.00 0.93 17.23
N MET A 115 6.13 2.23 17.53
CA MET A 115 5.29 3.28 16.97
C MET A 115 5.82 3.82 15.63
N ALA A 116 7.11 3.66 15.35
CA ALA A 116 7.75 4.23 14.16
C ALA A 116 7.03 3.84 12.84
N PRO A 117 6.66 2.57 12.58
CA PRO A 117 6.05 2.19 11.30
C PRO A 117 4.73 2.94 11.01
N GLY A 118 3.84 3.08 11.98
CA GLY A 118 2.55 3.76 11.78
C GLY A 118 2.71 5.26 11.51
N TYR A 119 3.66 5.92 12.18
CA TYR A 119 3.98 7.32 11.90
C TYR A 119 4.65 7.50 10.54
N VAL A 120 5.60 6.63 10.18
CA VAL A 120 6.27 6.68 8.88
C VAL A 120 5.24 6.50 7.75
N VAL A 121 4.39 5.47 7.83
CA VAL A 121 3.35 5.21 6.82
C VAL A 121 2.36 6.38 6.76
N GLY A 122 1.88 6.88 7.90
CA GLY A 122 0.94 7.99 7.96
C GLY A 122 1.51 9.29 7.39
N THR A 123 2.74 9.66 7.75
CA THR A 123 3.39 10.89 7.29
C THR A 123 3.74 10.83 5.82
N LEU A 124 4.33 9.74 5.33
CA LEU A 124 4.64 9.58 3.91
C LEU A 124 3.37 9.51 3.06
N GLY A 125 2.34 8.80 3.55
CA GLY A 125 1.02 8.78 2.92
C GLY A 125 0.40 10.17 2.83
N ALA A 126 0.47 10.98 3.89
CA ALA A 126 -0.02 12.35 3.90
C ALA A 126 0.72 13.22 2.89
N PHE A 127 2.05 13.14 2.88
CA PHE A 127 2.89 13.88 1.95
C PHE A 127 2.52 13.57 0.49
N TRP A 128 2.47 12.28 0.12
CA TRP A 128 2.11 11.90 -1.25
C TRP A 128 0.67 12.24 -1.60
N PHE A 129 -0.28 12.11 -0.66
CA PHE A 129 -1.66 12.46 -0.92
C PHE A 129 -1.81 13.96 -1.22
N ILE A 130 -1.19 14.81 -0.40
CA ILE A 130 -1.17 16.27 -0.62
C ILE A 130 -0.51 16.59 -1.96
N GLN A 131 0.66 15.99 -2.23
CA GLN A 131 1.38 16.22 -3.48
C GLN A 131 0.54 15.85 -4.70
N ARG A 132 -0.08 14.67 -4.71
CA ARG A 132 -0.91 14.20 -5.84
C ARG A 132 -2.19 15.02 -6.00
N THR A 133 -2.77 15.48 -4.89
CA THR A 133 -3.94 16.35 -4.91
C THR A 133 -3.61 17.75 -5.43
N ALA A 134 -2.46 18.31 -5.05
CA ALA A 134 -1.99 19.60 -5.56
C ALA A 134 -1.77 19.56 -7.09
N ILE A 135 -1.13 18.49 -7.59
CA ILE A 135 -0.95 18.25 -9.03
C ILE A 135 -2.32 18.12 -9.72
N LEU A 136 -3.26 17.38 -9.13
CA LEU A 136 -4.63 17.23 -9.66
C LEU A 136 -5.36 18.58 -9.78
N MET A 137 -5.12 19.51 -8.85
CA MET A 137 -5.71 20.86 -8.86
C MET A 137 -4.92 21.86 -9.72
N GLY A 138 -3.79 21.45 -10.31
CA GLY A 138 -2.94 22.33 -11.11
C GLY A 138 -2.20 23.40 -10.30
N TRP A 139 -1.98 23.17 -9.00
CA TRP A 139 -1.26 24.11 -8.13
C TRP A 139 0.26 24.01 -8.27
N ILE A 140 0.74 22.85 -8.74
CA ILE A 140 2.16 22.52 -8.96
C ILE A 140 2.22 21.55 -10.13
#